data_AF-A0A6A2FIL7-F1
#
_entry.id   AF-A0A6A2FIL7-F1
#
_cell.length_a   1.000
_cell.length_b   1.000
_cell.length_c   1.000
_cell.angle_alpha   90.00
_cell.angle_beta   90.00
_cell.angle_gamma   90.00
#
_symmetry.space_group_name_H-M   'P 1'
#
loop_
_entity.id
_entity.type
_entity.pdbx_description
1 polymer ?
#
loop_
_entity_poly.entity_id
_entity_poly.type
_entity_poly.pdbx_seq_one_letter_code
_entity_poly.pdbx_strand_id
1 'polypeptide(L)'
;MKSFKKRYENLVVCEAFLRRASTFEHPFVLKGSLLTRQYVIADFERYVEDIDWVYPLPLKSASEVEKVFGDWIKNVTEIDIGDGIEFELFEGSIIDYTWSWVDYVGNTSDFPTIKTYINGSLKTPKANYNLSLSLDISFNIELGVPPVQVYYKPLFGEAFTVPKAVTLSQQVAWKLHQTITRPRYKDIYDLVYLMPYIQHDSAVKEQIVQELVNECIGNGDDINQLKWFISEKAIRYAYLRETQQMKGNEFKSLKNELNQVKKSSVSRNFWSFMYQELYGKTGKEPLVLSELLTDFRIVLIDNGFTLEMFENLPPYSRKKLNFIAPEPNLYKSKENIEEDEEDEEEEFIPKGGNKSLTFMEKLKRFLGIND
;
A
#
# COMPACT_ATOMS: atom_id res chain seq x y z
N MET A 1 -2.09 -21.58 -7.61
CA MET A 1 -1.67 -21.22 -8.99
C MET A 1 -2.46 -20.03 -9.56
N LYS A 2 -3.80 -19.97 -9.46
CA LYS A 2 -4.62 -18.83 -9.91
C LYS A 2 -4.26 -17.49 -9.22
N SER A 3 -4.09 -17.51 -7.89
CA SER A 3 -3.69 -16.31 -7.11
C SER A 3 -2.32 -15.76 -7.52
N PHE A 4 -1.34 -16.65 -7.72
CA PHE A 4 0.01 -16.29 -8.17
C PHE A 4 -0.02 -15.59 -9.53
N LYS A 5 -0.77 -16.12 -10.51
CA LYS A 5 -0.93 -15.50 -11.83
C LYS A 5 -1.49 -14.07 -11.75
N LYS A 6 -2.53 -13.87 -10.94
CA LYS A 6 -3.17 -12.55 -10.74
C LYS A 6 -2.22 -11.52 -10.13
N ARG A 7 -1.28 -11.95 -9.27
CA ARG A 7 -0.29 -11.04 -8.66
C ARG A 7 0.62 -10.40 -9.71
N TYR A 8 1.07 -11.20 -10.66
CA TYR A 8 1.95 -10.77 -11.74
C TYR A 8 1.22 -9.91 -12.76
N GLU A 9 -0.02 -10.27 -13.10
CA GLU A 9 -0.90 -9.48 -13.97
C GLU A 9 -1.09 -8.05 -13.42
N ASN A 10 -1.38 -7.92 -12.12
CA ASN A 10 -1.55 -6.61 -11.47
C ASN A 10 -0.27 -5.78 -11.46
N LEU A 11 0.88 -6.39 -11.17
CA LEU A 11 2.16 -5.68 -11.18
C LEU A 11 2.52 -5.18 -12.58
N VAL A 12 2.30 -5.99 -13.61
CA VAL A 12 2.57 -5.62 -15.01
C VAL A 12 1.79 -4.37 -15.41
N VAL A 13 0.48 -4.34 -15.13
CA VAL A 13 -0.35 -3.19 -15.51
C VAL A 13 0.01 -1.94 -14.70
N CYS A 14 0.38 -2.07 -13.42
CA CYS A 14 0.85 -0.96 -12.61
C CYS A 14 2.18 -0.39 -13.12
N GLU A 15 3.12 -1.25 -13.52
CA GLU A 15 4.42 -0.82 -14.05
C GLU A 15 4.30 -0.17 -15.43
N ALA A 16 3.37 -0.64 -16.27
CA ALA A 16 3.06 0.02 -17.55
C ALA A 16 2.48 1.42 -17.35
N PHE A 17 1.51 1.57 -16.45
CA PHE A 17 0.95 2.88 -16.10
C PHE A 17 2.05 3.81 -15.55
N LEU A 18 2.88 3.31 -14.62
CA LEU A 18 3.98 4.09 -14.05
C LEU A 18 5.00 4.52 -15.11
N ARG A 19 5.34 3.64 -16.06
CA ARG A 19 6.26 3.95 -17.16
C ARG A 19 5.72 5.09 -18.02
N ARG A 20 4.45 5.02 -18.42
CA ARG A 20 3.79 6.07 -19.22
C ARG A 20 3.69 7.38 -18.47
N ALA A 21 3.28 7.36 -17.21
CA ALA A 21 3.26 8.55 -16.36
C ALA A 21 4.63 9.23 -16.29
N SER A 22 5.70 8.44 -16.26
CA SER A 22 7.07 8.95 -16.21
C SER A 22 7.58 9.56 -17.53
N THR A 23 6.81 9.52 -18.62
CA THR A 23 7.25 10.05 -19.94
C THR A 23 6.99 11.53 -20.17
N PHE A 24 6.23 12.18 -19.28
CA PHE A 24 5.89 13.59 -19.40
C PHE A 24 5.89 14.28 -18.04
N GLU A 25 6.04 15.61 -18.05
CA GLU A 25 6.05 16.40 -16.82
C GLU A 25 4.66 16.47 -16.19
N HIS A 26 4.57 16.12 -14.91
CA HIS A 26 3.36 16.22 -14.11
C HIS A 26 3.66 16.48 -12.63
N PRO A 27 2.73 17.00 -11.83
CA PRO A 27 2.95 17.28 -10.41
C PRO A 27 2.77 16.07 -9.47
N PHE A 28 2.20 14.96 -9.95
CA PHE A 28 1.97 13.76 -9.15
C PHE A 28 3.29 13.13 -8.69
N VAL A 29 3.30 12.68 -7.44
CA VAL A 29 4.47 12.10 -6.75
C VAL A 29 4.17 10.66 -6.40
N LEU A 30 4.95 9.72 -6.91
CA LEU A 30 4.76 8.30 -6.64
C LEU A 30 4.98 8.00 -5.15
N LYS A 31 4.13 7.15 -4.57
CA LYS A 31 4.30 6.60 -3.22
C LYS A 31 3.94 5.11 -3.17
N GLY A 32 3.91 4.57 -1.96
CA GLY A 32 3.32 3.26 -1.69
C GLY A 32 4.16 2.07 -2.17
N SER A 33 3.46 0.98 -2.48
CA SER A 33 4.05 -0.35 -2.52
C SER A 33 5.01 -0.59 -3.71
N LEU A 34 4.82 0.07 -4.86
CA LEU A 34 5.74 0.00 -5.99
C LEU A 34 7.14 0.52 -5.64
N LEU A 35 7.22 1.64 -4.90
CA LEU A 35 8.51 2.17 -4.43
C LEU A 35 9.13 1.25 -3.39
N THR A 36 8.34 0.79 -2.43
CA THR A 36 8.83 -0.13 -1.39
C THR A 36 9.44 -1.40 -2.01
N ARG A 37 8.83 -1.93 -3.08
CA ARG A 37 9.32 -3.10 -3.81
C ARG A 37 10.75 -2.90 -4.34
N GLN A 38 11.18 -1.67 -4.63
CA GLN A 38 12.55 -1.40 -5.11
C GLN A 38 13.65 -1.65 -4.06
N TYR A 39 13.26 -1.80 -2.79
CA TYR A 39 14.16 -2.09 -1.66
C TYR A 39 14.09 -3.55 -1.19
N VAL A 40 13.15 -4.36 -1.72
CA VAL A 40 13.02 -5.76 -1.34
C VAL A 40 13.81 -6.62 -2.32
N ILE A 41 14.75 -7.43 -1.81
CA ILE A 41 15.63 -8.28 -2.63
C ILE A 41 14.81 -9.32 -3.42
N ALA A 42 15.26 -9.61 -4.64
CA ALA A 42 14.58 -10.31 -5.74
C ALA A 42 13.91 -11.67 -5.44
N ASP A 43 14.21 -12.33 -4.33
CA ASP A 43 13.62 -13.63 -3.97
C ASP A 43 12.28 -13.50 -3.20
N PHE A 44 11.80 -12.28 -2.96
CA PHE A 44 10.63 -12.01 -2.12
C PHE A 44 9.61 -11.12 -2.86
N GLU A 45 8.50 -11.75 -3.28
CA GLU A 45 7.38 -11.11 -3.96
C GLU A 45 6.55 -10.27 -2.98
N ARG A 46 6.98 -9.04 -2.70
CA ARG A 46 6.06 -8.05 -2.13
C ARG A 46 4.97 -7.79 -3.18
N TYR A 47 3.79 -8.33 -2.93
CA TYR A 47 2.65 -8.19 -3.83
C TYR A 47 2.17 -6.73 -3.88
N VAL A 48 2.02 -6.19 -5.09
CA VAL A 48 1.50 -4.84 -5.33
C VAL A 48 0.03 -4.97 -5.72
N GLU A 49 -0.85 -4.38 -4.92
CA GLU A 49 -2.31 -4.40 -5.14
C GLU A 49 -2.78 -3.17 -5.91
N ASP A 50 -2.10 -2.05 -5.69
CA ASP A 50 -2.48 -0.72 -6.06
C ASP A 50 -1.24 0.08 -6.50
N ILE A 51 -1.49 1.13 -7.26
CA ILE A 51 -0.54 2.20 -7.50
C ILE A 51 -1.00 3.45 -6.74
N ASP A 52 -0.15 3.92 -5.83
CA ASP A 52 -0.44 5.05 -4.95
C ASP A 52 0.31 6.32 -5.41
N TRP A 53 -0.38 7.45 -5.46
CA TRP A 53 0.20 8.75 -5.78
C TRP A 53 -0.18 9.81 -4.74
N VAL A 54 0.64 10.86 -4.65
CA VAL A 54 0.33 12.11 -3.95
C VAL A 54 0.25 13.24 -4.96
N TYR A 55 -0.79 14.06 -4.84
CA TYR A 55 -0.91 15.33 -5.53
C TYR A 55 -0.70 16.49 -4.52
N PRO A 56 0.48 17.14 -4.53
CA PRO A 56 0.85 18.09 -3.48
C PRO A 56 0.25 19.50 -3.66
N LEU A 57 -0.29 19.80 -4.85
CA LEU A 57 -0.82 21.14 -5.12
C LEU A 57 -2.24 21.28 -4.54
N PRO A 58 -2.61 22.47 -4.05
CA PRO A 58 -3.93 22.68 -3.46
C PRO A 58 -5.04 22.60 -4.53
N LEU A 59 -6.03 21.75 -4.28
CA LEU A 59 -7.29 21.63 -4.99
C LEU A 59 -8.43 22.08 -4.08
N LYS A 60 -9.31 22.93 -4.60
CA LYS A 60 -10.33 23.63 -3.81
C LYS A 60 -11.72 23.04 -3.97
N SER A 61 -11.94 22.20 -4.99
CA SER A 61 -13.26 21.62 -5.28
C SER A 61 -13.17 20.24 -5.91
N ALA A 62 -14.26 19.48 -5.80
CA ALA A 62 -14.40 18.19 -6.48
C ALA A 62 -14.30 18.32 -8.02
N SER A 63 -14.82 19.41 -8.60
CA SER A 63 -14.71 19.66 -10.04
C SER A 63 -13.26 19.88 -10.48
N GLU A 64 -12.44 20.56 -9.66
CA GLU A 64 -11.00 20.69 -9.91
C GLU A 64 -10.29 19.33 -9.81
N VAL A 65 -10.62 18.52 -8.79
CA VAL A 65 -10.12 17.15 -8.62
C VAL A 65 -10.40 16.29 -9.85
N GLU A 66 -11.67 16.25 -10.28
CA GLU A 66 -12.11 15.46 -11.42
C GLU A 66 -11.42 15.87 -12.71
N LYS A 67 -11.30 17.18 -12.96
CA LYS A 67 -10.61 17.70 -14.12
C LYS A 67 -9.13 17.35 -14.10
N VAL A 68 -8.41 17.70 -13.03
CA VAL A 68 -6.96 17.53 -12.95
C VAL A 68 -6.57 16.04 -13.00
N PHE A 69 -7.28 15.20 -12.26
CA PHE A 69 -6.96 13.77 -12.19
C PHE A 69 -7.45 13.04 -13.44
N GLY A 70 -8.61 13.38 -13.97
CA GLY A 70 -9.11 12.84 -15.23
C GLY A 70 -8.20 13.17 -16.42
N ASP A 71 -7.80 14.43 -16.57
CA ASP A 71 -6.86 14.86 -17.62
C ASP A 71 -5.53 14.11 -17.51
N TRP A 72 -4.99 13.95 -16.30
CA TRP A 72 -3.75 13.20 -16.08
C TRP A 72 -3.90 11.73 -16.41
N ILE A 73 -4.91 11.04 -15.87
CA ILE A 73 -5.17 9.62 -16.14
C ILE A 73 -5.33 9.39 -17.64
N LYS A 74 -6.14 10.21 -18.30
CA LYS A 74 -6.36 10.16 -19.75
C LYS A 74 -5.04 10.24 -20.51
N ASN A 75 -4.21 11.23 -20.19
CA ASN A 75 -2.90 11.38 -20.82
C ASN A 75 -2.03 10.13 -20.59
N VAL A 76 -2.00 9.55 -19.39
CA VAL A 76 -1.23 8.32 -19.12
C VAL A 76 -1.75 7.13 -19.93
N THR A 77 -3.07 6.95 -20.00
CA THR A 77 -3.70 5.78 -20.66
C THR A 77 -3.65 5.85 -22.19
N GLU A 78 -3.72 7.06 -22.77
CA GLU A 78 -3.76 7.25 -24.23
C GLU A 78 -2.38 7.31 -24.89
N ILE A 79 -1.30 7.55 -24.12
CA ILE A 79 0.06 7.48 -24.67
C ILE A 79 0.41 6.03 -25.00
N ASP A 80 0.76 5.77 -26.26
CA ASP A 80 1.37 4.52 -26.69
C ASP A 80 2.91 4.64 -26.68
N ILE A 81 3.55 3.80 -25.88
CA ILE A 81 5.01 3.68 -25.79
C ILE A 81 5.54 2.32 -26.29
N GLY A 82 4.68 1.49 -26.90
CA GLY A 82 5.07 0.17 -27.39
C GLY A 82 5.40 -0.84 -26.29
N ASP A 83 4.82 -0.69 -25.09
CA ASP A 83 5.02 -1.61 -23.96
C ASP A 83 4.13 -2.88 -24.04
N GLY A 84 3.29 -2.99 -25.07
CA GLY A 84 2.41 -4.13 -25.33
C GLY A 84 1.10 -4.11 -24.53
N ILE A 85 0.91 -3.11 -23.67
CA ILE A 85 -0.32 -2.91 -22.91
C ILE A 85 -1.23 -1.95 -23.68
N GLU A 86 -2.52 -2.24 -23.73
CA GLU A 86 -3.53 -1.33 -24.25
C GLU A 86 -4.49 -1.01 -23.12
N PHE A 87 -4.44 0.23 -22.60
CA PHE A 87 -5.44 0.68 -21.64
C PHE A 87 -6.77 0.92 -22.37
N GLU A 88 -7.89 0.61 -21.71
CA GLU A 88 -9.19 1.05 -22.18
C GLU A 88 -9.23 2.59 -22.19
N LEU A 89 -9.91 3.18 -23.17
CA LEU A 89 -10.11 4.62 -23.21
C LEU A 89 -10.74 5.06 -21.90
N PHE A 90 -10.11 6.02 -21.24
CA PHE A 90 -10.65 6.60 -20.02
C PHE A 90 -11.80 7.54 -20.39
N GLU A 91 -12.99 6.98 -20.58
CA GLU A 91 -14.23 7.70 -20.88
C GLU A 91 -14.97 8.16 -19.59
N GLY A 92 -14.48 7.76 -18.42
CA GLY A 92 -15.13 8.00 -17.15
C GLY A 92 -14.90 9.40 -16.58
N SER A 93 -15.98 10.03 -16.10
CA SER A 93 -15.94 10.74 -14.82
C SER A 93 -15.40 9.75 -13.78
N ILE A 94 -14.46 10.13 -12.91
CA ILE A 94 -13.87 9.28 -11.85
C ILE A 94 -14.98 8.43 -11.20
N ILE A 95 -15.09 7.16 -11.64
CA ILE A 95 -16.35 6.38 -11.60
C ILE A 95 -16.75 6.05 -10.16
N ASP A 96 -15.76 6.02 -9.29
CA ASP A 96 -15.95 6.05 -7.87
C ASP A 96 -15.43 7.39 -7.34
N TYR A 97 -16.31 8.38 -7.28
CA TYR A 97 -16.37 9.20 -6.07
C TYR A 97 -16.74 8.27 -4.92
N THR A 98 -15.82 7.40 -4.53
CA THR A 98 -15.92 6.73 -3.25
C THR A 98 -15.62 7.75 -2.17
N TRP A 99 -16.62 8.59 -1.92
CA TRP A 99 -17.01 8.94 -0.56
C TRP A 99 -17.43 7.69 0.24
N SER A 100 -17.12 6.44 -0.19
CA SER A 100 -17.34 5.21 0.58
C SER A 100 -16.51 5.15 1.86
N TRP A 101 -15.76 6.21 2.17
CA TRP A 101 -15.29 6.54 3.51
C TRP A 101 -15.42 8.04 3.83
N VAL A 102 -16.58 8.68 3.61
CA VAL A 102 -16.84 10.03 4.18
C VAL A 102 -17.67 10.05 5.44
N ASP A 103 -18.14 8.90 5.91
CA ASP A 103 -18.27 8.75 7.36
C ASP A 103 -16.91 8.81 8.09
N TYR A 104 -15.78 8.87 7.34
CA TYR A 104 -14.43 9.05 7.86
C TYR A 104 -13.93 10.51 7.84
N VAL A 105 -14.52 11.46 7.10
CA VAL A 105 -14.16 12.90 7.27
C VAL A 105 -14.90 13.53 8.48
N GLY A 106 -16.01 12.91 8.89
CA GLY A 106 -16.67 13.23 10.16
C GLY A 106 -15.98 12.67 11.40
N ASN A 107 -15.10 11.65 11.28
CA ASN A 107 -14.56 10.96 12.45
C ASN A 107 -13.16 10.31 12.35
N THR A 108 -12.37 10.47 11.29
CA THR A 108 -11.02 9.85 11.21
C THR A 108 -10.00 10.64 10.35
N SER A 109 -8.96 11.13 11.02
CA SER A 109 -7.50 10.95 10.81
C SER A 109 -6.84 10.53 9.48
N ASP A 110 -7.45 10.52 8.29
CA ASP A 110 -6.75 10.21 7.02
C ASP A 110 -6.92 11.30 5.95
N PHE A 111 -5.92 11.44 5.06
CA PHE A 111 -5.91 12.42 3.97
C PHE A 111 -7.02 12.20 2.93
N PRO A 112 -7.54 13.27 2.29
CA PRO A 112 -8.40 13.14 1.12
C PRO A 112 -7.73 12.26 0.07
N THR A 113 -8.34 11.11 -0.24
CA THR A 113 -7.82 10.14 -1.19
C THR A 113 -8.95 9.71 -2.11
N ILE A 114 -8.70 9.76 -3.42
CA ILE A 114 -9.60 9.15 -4.40
C ILE A 114 -9.08 7.77 -4.81
N LYS A 115 -10.00 6.89 -5.17
CA LYS A 115 -9.69 5.56 -5.69
C LYS A 115 -10.42 5.39 -7.02
N THR A 116 -9.72 4.89 -8.01
CA THR A 116 -10.30 4.57 -9.31
C THR A 116 -9.68 3.30 -9.87
N TYR A 117 -10.38 2.66 -10.80
CA TYR A 117 -9.92 1.46 -11.48
C TYR A 117 -9.72 1.76 -12.95
N ILE A 118 -8.60 1.31 -13.49
CA ILE A 118 -8.29 1.44 -14.91
C ILE A 118 -8.09 0.04 -15.46
N ASN A 119 -8.86 -0.28 -16.48
CA ASN A 119 -8.73 -1.54 -17.18
C ASN A 119 -7.73 -1.41 -18.32
N GLY A 120 -7.08 -2.52 -18.61
CA GLY A 120 -6.25 -2.66 -19.79
C GLY A 120 -6.27 -4.08 -20.29
N SER A 121 -5.63 -4.27 -21.41
CA SER A 121 -5.44 -5.57 -22.01
C SER A 121 -4.01 -5.74 -22.47
N LEU A 122 -3.58 -6.98 -22.52
CA LEU A 122 -2.24 -7.34 -22.92
C LEU A 122 -2.38 -8.38 -24.02
N LYS A 123 -2.14 -7.92 -25.26
CA LYS A 123 -2.27 -8.76 -26.44
C LYS A 123 -0.96 -9.47 -26.70
N THR A 124 -1.04 -10.80 -26.77
CA THR A 124 0.04 -11.64 -27.27
C THR A 124 -0.40 -12.35 -28.54
N PRO A 125 0.54 -12.94 -29.29
CA PRO A 125 0.20 -13.83 -30.40
C PRO A 125 -0.69 -15.04 -30.00
N LYS A 126 -0.85 -15.34 -28.71
CA LYS A 126 -1.51 -16.58 -28.24
C LYS A 126 -2.74 -16.36 -27.36
N ALA A 127 -2.90 -15.17 -26.80
CA ALA A 127 -3.97 -14.86 -25.85
C ALA A 127 -4.08 -13.34 -25.67
N ASN A 128 -5.28 -12.92 -25.27
CA ASN A 128 -5.51 -11.60 -24.70
C ASN A 128 -5.71 -11.73 -23.19
N TYR A 129 -4.96 -10.97 -22.40
CA TYR A 129 -5.11 -10.95 -20.95
C TYR A 129 -5.79 -9.65 -20.54
N ASN A 130 -6.94 -9.76 -19.89
CA ASN A 130 -7.59 -8.60 -19.27
C ASN A 130 -6.88 -8.29 -17.95
N LEU A 131 -6.53 -7.01 -17.79
CA LEU A 131 -5.80 -6.48 -16.65
C LEU A 131 -6.64 -5.37 -16.03
N SER A 132 -6.54 -5.21 -14.72
CA SER A 132 -7.17 -4.11 -14.02
C SER A 132 -6.23 -3.61 -12.95
N LEU A 133 -6.06 -2.30 -12.87
CA LEU A 133 -5.23 -1.64 -11.87
C LEU A 133 -6.11 -0.81 -10.94
N SER A 134 -5.77 -0.82 -9.66
CA SER A 134 -6.31 0.11 -8.67
C SER A 134 -5.38 1.31 -8.55
N LEU A 135 -5.90 2.51 -8.76
CA LEU A 135 -5.17 3.78 -8.64
C LEU A 135 -5.72 4.59 -7.47
N ASP A 136 -4.84 4.90 -6.52
CA ASP A 136 -5.17 5.70 -5.34
C ASP A 136 -4.38 7.02 -5.41
N ILE A 137 -5.07 8.15 -5.29
CA ILE A 137 -4.43 9.50 -5.31
C ILE A 137 -4.82 10.25 -4.05
N SER A 138 -3.86 10.44 -3.15
CA SER A 138 -4.01 11.31 -1.99
C SER A 138 -3.65 12.75 -2.36
N PHE A 139 -4.40 13.75 -1.90
CA PHE A 139 -4.23 15.13 -2.35
C PHE A 139 -4.40 16.16 -1.24
N ASN A 140 -3.98 17.40 -1.51
CA ASN A 140 -3.89 18.48 -0.52
C ASN A 140 -2.96 18.14 0.65
N ILE A 141 -1.90 17.38 0.36
CA ILE A 141 -0.85 17.03 1.31
C ILE A 141 0.38 17.88 1.02
N GLU A 142 0.82 18.65 2.00
CA GLU A 142 2.11 19.34 1.92
C GLU A 142 3.23 18.32 2.17
N LEU A 143 4.13 18.17 1.20
CA LEU A 143 5.29 17.29 1.37
C LEU A 143 6.35 18.02 2.20
N GLY A 144 6.72 17.46 3.35
CA GLY A 144 7.75 18.03 4.22
C GLY A 144 9.15 18.08 3.59
N VAL A 145 9.39 17.28 2.55
CA VAL A 145 10.62 17.29 1.75
C VAL A 145 10.30 17.22 0.25
N PRO A 146 11.16 17.80 -0.62
CA PRO A 146 10.96 17.72 -2.06
C PRO A 146 10.95 16.27 -2.58
N PRO A 147 10.14 15.97 -3.62
CA PRO A 147 10.19 14.69 -4.31
C PRO A 147 11.60 14.39 -4.85
N VAL A 148 11.94 13.11 -4.86
CA VAL A 148 13.20 12.60 -5.41
C VAL A 148 12.96 11.83 -6.69
N GLN A 149 13.99 11.75 -7.51
CA GLN A 149 14.01 10.90 -8.68
C GLN A 149 14.40 9.47 -8.30
N VAL A 150 13.72 8.46 -8.86
CA VAL A 150 14.00 7.05 -8.59
C VAL A 150 14.27 6.33 -9.90
N TYR A 151 15.38 5.59 -9.95
CA TYR A 151 15.65 4.66 -11.05
C TYR A 151 14.90 3.34 -10.78
N TYR A 152 13.75 3.18 -11.44
CA TYR A 152 12.81 2.10 -11.20
C TYR A 152 13.17 0.87 -12.04
N LYS A 153 13.32 -0.27 -11.38
CA LYS A 153 13.55 -1.58 -12.00
C LYS A 153 12.22 -2.33 -12.04
N PRO A 154 11.54 -2.39 -13.21
CA PRO A 154 10.32 -3.14 -13.33
C PRO A 154 10.60 -4.64 -13.23
N LEU A 155 9.54 -5.40 -13.00
CA LEU A 155 9.59 -6.85 -13.13
C LEU A 155 9.96 -7.26 -14.56
N PHE A 156 9.46 -6.54 -15.57
CA PHE A 156 9.75 -6.80 -16.98
C PHE A 156 10.06 -5.54 -17.79
N GLY A 157 10.91 -5.72 -18.80
CA GLY A 157 11.35 -4.65 -19.70
C GLY A 157 12.50 -3.82 -19.11
N GLU A 158 12.82 -2.72 -19.77
CA GLU A 158 13.93 -1.86 -19.39
C GLU A 158 13.59 -1.03 -18.14
N ALA A 159 14.62 -0.80 -17.32
CA ALA A 159 14.54 0.12 -16.21
C ALA A 159 14.39 1.56 -16.71
N PHE A 160 13.62 2.36 -15.99
CA PHE A 160 13.28 3.72 -16.37
C PHE A 160 13.28 4.64 -15.17
N THR A 161 13.29 5.95 -15.42
CA THR A 161 13.38 6.95 -14.37
C THR A 161 11.99 7.46 -14.00
N VAL A 162 11.61 7.31 -12.74
CA VAL A 162 10.43 7.97 -12.18
C VAL A 162 10.85 9.35 -11.70
N PRO A 163 10.33 10.44 -12.29
CA PRO A 163 10.85 11.79 -12.04
C PRO A 163 10.54 12.31 -10.64
N LYS A 164 9.39 11.93 -10.07
CA LYS A 164 8.92 12.41 -8.77
C LYS A 164 8.38 11.25 -7.94
N ALA A 165 9.09 10.93 -6.88
CA ALA A 165 8.74 9.92 -5.89
C ALA A 165 8.98 10.49 -4.48
N VAL A 166 8.24 9.97 -3.49
CA VAL A 166 8.51 10.31 -2.10
C VAL A 166 9.85 9.75 -1.64
N THR A 167 10.48 10.43 -0.69
CA THR A 167 11.74 9.97 -0.10
C THR A 167 11.56 8.67 0.69
N LEU A 168 12.64 7.93 0.92
CA LEU A 168 12.63 6.79 1.84
C LEU A 168 12.18 7.22 3.24
N SER A 169 12.64 8.38 3.73
CA SER A 169 12.26 8.95 5.03
C SER A 169 10.75 9.10 5.16
N GLN A 170 10.09 9.67 4.14
CA GLN A 170 8.63 9.84 4.11
C GLN A 170 7.90 8.49 4.08
N GLN A 171 8.36 7.53 3.28
CA GLN A 171 7.74 6.18 3.25
C GLN A 171 7.78 5.52 4.62
N VAL A 172 8.91 5.62 5.32
CA VAL A 172 9.10 5.05 6.66
C VAL A 172 8.20 5.77 7.67
N ALA A 173 8.18 7.10 7.66
CA ALA A 173 7.33 7.90 8.55
C ALA A 173 5.83 7.58 8.38
N TRP A 174 5.34 7.55 7.14
CA TRP A 174 3.94 7.22 6.85
C TRP A 174 3.57 5.80 7.24
N LYS A 175 4.47 4.83 7.06
CA LYS A 175 4.24 3.45 7.50
C LYS A 175 4.25 3.34 9.02
N LEU A 176 5.14 4.05 9.72
CA LEU A 176 5.13 4.15 11.18
C LEU A 176 3.83 4.79 11.68
N HIS A 177 3.37 5.87 11.06
CA HIS A 177 2.08 6.50 11.38
C HIS A 177 0.92 5.51 11.19
N GLN A 178 0.92 4.74 10.11
CA GLN A 178 -0.09 3.70 9.89
C GLN A 178 -0.03 2.61 10.98
N THR A 179 1.14 2.31 11.58
CA THR A 179 1.18 1.41 12.75
C THR A 179 0.46 1.97 13.98
N ILE A 180 0.32 3.29 14.09
CA ILE A 180 -0.42 3.96 15.16
C ILE A 180 -1.92 3.96 14.85
N THR A 181 -2.30 4.46 13.67
CA THR A 181 -3.72 4.74 13.33
C THR A 181 -4.49 3.49 12.94
N ARG A 182 -3.89 2.69 12.05
CA ARG A 182 -4.48 1.47 11.50
C ARG A 182 -3.36 0.49 11.18
N PRO A 183 -2.78 -0.19 12.18
CA PRO A 183 -1.67 -1.08 11.93
C PRO A 183 -2.09 -2.17 10.93
N ARG A 184 -1.25 -2.39 9.91
CA ARG A 184 -1.46 -3.37 8.84
C ARG A 184 -0.22 -4.23 8.73
N TYR A 185 -0.40 -5.50 8.34
CA TYR A 185 0.69 -6.45 8.28
C TYR A 185 1.71 -5.98 7.25
N LYS A 186 1.21 -5.53 6.10
CA LYS A 186 2.02 -5.02 5.01
C LYS A 186 2.94 -3.85 5.42
N ASP A 187 2.51 -2.95 6.32
CA ASP A 187 3.35 -1.82 6.72
C ASP A 187 4.44 -2.22 7.71
N ILE A 188 4.12 -3.07 8.69
CA ILE A 188 5.11 -3.63 9.63
C ILE A 188 6.14 -4.45 8.85
N TYR A 189 5.67 -5.28 7.92
CA TYR A 189 6.51 -6.02 7.00
C TYR A 189 7.40 -5.10 6.19
N ASP A 190 6.83 -4.09 5.51
CA ASP A 190 7.59 -3.14 4.70
C ASP A 190 8.67 -2.42 5.53
N LEU A 191 8.37 -2.04 6.77
CA LEU A 191 9.34 -1.42 7.68
C LEU A 191 10.52 -2.35 8.00
N VAL A 192 10.31 -3.66 8.19
CA VAL A 192 11.42 -4.61 8.38
C VAL A 192 12.44 -4.55 7.23
N TYR A 193 11.98 -4.34 5.99
CA TYR A 193 12.86 -4.27 4.82
C TYR A 193 13.37 -2.86 4.51
N LEU A 194 12.60 -1.82 4.80
CA LEU A 194 12.99 -0.43 4.52
C LEU A 194 14.01 0.10 5.53
N MET A 195 13.85 -0.26 6.81
CA MET A 195 14.67 0.27 7.90
C MET A 195 16.19 0.09 7.70
N PRO A 196 16.70 -1.09 7.24
CA PRO A 196 18.12 -1.26 6.95
C PRO A 196 18.72 -0.27 5.93
N TYR A 197 17.91 0.34 5.07
CA TYR A 197 18.38 1.30 4.05
C TYR A 197 18.53 2.74 4.57
N ILE A 198 18.16 3.02 5.82
CA ILE A 198 18.28 4.35 6.44
C ILE A 198 19.73 4.65 6.89
N GLN A 199 20.64 3.67 6.79
CA GLN A 199 22.10 3.80 6.96
C GLN A 199 22.61 4.44 8.28
N HIS A 200 21.83 4.36 9.37
CA HIS A 200 22.13 5.06 10.63
C HIS A 200 22.43 6.57 10.47
N ASP A 201 21.96 7.18 9.38
CA ASP A 201 22.15 8.60 9.13
C ASP A 201 21.25 9.39 10.09
N SER A 202 21.88 10.18 10.97
CA SER A 202 21.17 10.97 11.98
C SER A 202 20.21 11.99 11.35
N ALA A 203 20.56 12.57 10.20
CA ALA A 203 19.71 13.54 9.52
C ALA A 203 18.48 12.87 8.91
N VAL A 204 18.63 11.68 8.30
CA VAL A 204 17.52 10.89 7.77
C VAL A 204 16.58 10.47 8.90
N LYS A 205 17.14 10.05 10.05
CA LYS A 205 16.36 9.71 11.24
C LYS A 205 15.56 10.90 11.76
N GLU A 206 16.18 12.08 11.88
CA GLU A 206 15.48 13.31 12.28
C GLU A 206 14.34 13.67 11.33
N GLN A 207 14.54 13.51 10.02
CA GLN A 207 13.48 13.70 9.02
C GLN A 207 12.31 12.74 9.22
N ILE A 208 12.58 11.44 9.44
CA ILE A 208 11.53 10.44 9.69
C ILE A 208 10.70 10.82 10.91
N VAL A 209 11.37 11.23 11.98
CA VAL A 209 10.72 11.58 13.24
C VAL A 209 9.89 12.83 13.09
N GLN A 210 10.43 13.86 12.43
CA GLN A 210 9.72 15.10 12.20
C GLN A 210 8.49 14.85 11.34
N GLU A 211 8.61 14.06 10.28
CA GLU A 211 7.48 13.72 9.41
C GLU A 211 6.43 12.90 10.17
N LEU A 212 6.84 11.90 10.97
CA LEU A 212 5.91 11.14 11.82
C LEU A 212 5.17 12.03 12.82
N VAL A 213 5.87 12.99 13.44
CA VAL A 213 5.27 13.99 14.33
C VAL A 213 4.27 14.86 13.56
N ASN A 214 4.61 15.31 12.36
CA ASN A 214 3.72 16.11 11.51
C ASN A 214 2.44 15.35 11.17
N GLU A 215 2.55 14.07 10.77
CA GLU A 215 1.42 13.18 10.49
C GLU A 215 0.53 13.00 11.71
N CYS A 216 1.12 12.66 12.86
CA CYS A 216 0.37 12.53 14.10
C CYS A 216 -0.34 13.85 14.45
N ILE A 217 0.34 14.99 14.30
CA ILE A 217 -0.18 16.35 14.53
C ILE A 217 -1.37 16.69 13.61
N GLY A 218 -1.25 16.40 12.32
CA GLY A 218 -2.31 16.65 11.35
C GLY A 218 -3.57 15.86 11.65
N ASN A 219 -3.41 14.65 12.17
CA ASN A 219 -4.49 13.66 12.26
C ASN A 219 -5.11 13.50 13.66
N GLY A 220 -4.50 14.05 14.72
CA GLY A 220 -5.04 13.86 16.07
C GLY A 220 -4.49 12.66 16.82
N ASP A 221 -3.43 12.04 16.30
CA ASP A 221 -2.96 10.75 16.80
C ASP A 221 -1.94 10.90 17.92
N ASP A 222 -2.04 10.01 18.89
CA ASP A 222 -1.07 9.95 19.98
C ASP A 222 0.13 9.10 19.54
N ILE A 223 1.24 9.76 19.23
CA ILE A 223 2.50 9.12 18.84
C ILE A 223 3.00 8.09 19.88
N ASN A 224 2.61 8.23 21.16
CA ASN A 224 2.97 7.27 22.20
C ASN A 224 2.36 5.89 21.98
N GLN A 225 1.32 5.76 21.15
CA GLN A 225 0.75 4.46 20.81
C GLN A 225 1.77 3.55 20.11
N LEU A 226 2.75 4.11 19.40
CA LEU A 226 3.83 3.36 18.77
C LEU A 226 4.63 2.54 19.79
N LYS A 227 4.76 3.05 21.04
CA LYS A 227 5.46 2.36 22.14
C LYS A 227 4.93 0.97 22.39
N TRP A 228 3.61 0.77 22.22
CA TRP A 228 3.01 -0.55 22.39
C TRP A 228 3.53 -1.53 21.34
N PHE A 229 3.56 -1.11 20.06
CA PHE A 229 3.96 -1.92 18.92
C PHE A 229 5.45 -2.25 18.88
N ILE A 230 6.30 -1.37 19.42
CA ILE A 230 7.76 -1.58 19.48
C ILE A 230 8.22 -2.25 20.80
N SER A 231 7.27 -2.61 21.67
CA SER A 231 7.56 -3.28 22.95
C SER A 231 7.38 -4.79 22.86
N GLU A 232 7.97 -5.50 23.83
CA GLU A 232 7.74 -6.94 24.06
C GLU A 232 6.26 -7.30 24.25
N LYS A 233 5.41 -6.33 24.61
CA LYS A 233 3.97 -6.55 24.80
C LYS A 233 3.27 -6.96 23.50
N ALA A 234 3.64 -6.34 22.38
CA ALA A 234 3.05 -6.67 21.08
C ALA A 234 3.44 -8.07 20.62
N ILE A 235 4.71 -8.40 20.75
CA ILE A 235 5.28 -9.73 20.46
C ILE A 235 4.58 -10.79 21.32
N ARG A 236 4.52 -10.56 22.63
CA ARG A 236 3.88 -11.49 23.58
C ARG A 236 2.39 -11.67 23.31
N TYR A 237 1.69 -10.59 22.97
CA TYR A 237 0.28 -10.65 22.60
C TYR A 237 0.05 -11.52 21.35
N ALA A 238 0.86 -11.33 20.31
CA ALA A 238 0.78 -12.14 19.08
C ALA A 238 1.07 -13.63 19.36
N TYR A 239 2.14 -13.91 20.11
CA TYR A 239 2.51 -15.28 20.51
C TYR A 239 1.38 -16.02 21.24
N LEU A 240 0.71 -15.35 22.20
CA LEU A 240 -0.41 -15.94 22.94
C LEU A 240 -1.62 -16.23 22.04
N ARG A 241 -1.84 -15.46 20.96
CA ARG A 241 -2.89 -15.77 19.97
C ARG A 241 -2.51 -16.97 19.10
N GLU A 242 -1.28 -17.01 18.61
CA GLU A 242 -0.76 -18.08 17.74
C GLU A 242 -0.78 -19.43 18.44
N THR A 243 -0.41 -19.43 19.73
CA THR A 243 -0.42 -20.62 20.59
C THR A 243 -1.77 -20.92 21.24
N GLN A 244 -2.82 -20.18 20.87
CA GLN A 244 -4.20 -20.34 21.37
C GLN A 244 -4.37 -20.17 22.89
N GLN A 245 -3.47 -19.47 23.57
CA GLN A 245 -3.49 -19.23 25.02
C GLN A 245 -4.34 -18.01 25.44
N MET A 246 -5.43 -17.73 24.73
CA MET A 246 -6.22 -16.49 24.87
C MET A 246 -7.10 -16.43 26.14
N LYS A 247 -7.17 -17.50 26.94
CA LYS A 247 -7.99 -17.56 28.17
C LYS A 247 -7.27 -17.05 29.43
N GLY A 248 -5.93 -16.93 29.37
CA GLY A 248 -5.10 -16.55 30.52
C GLY A 248 -5.26 -15.10 30.97
N ASN A 249 -4.92 -14.82 32.23
CA ASN A 249 -4.95 -13.47 32.80
C ASN A 249 -3.98 -12.51 32.09
N GLU A 250 -2.82 -13.03 31.68
CA GLU A 250 -1.82 -12.28 30.90
C GLU A 250 -2.42 -11.76 29.58
N PHE A 251 -3.03 -12.63 28.78
CA PHE A 251 -3.68 -12.23 27.54
C PHE A 251 -4.77 -11.18 27.76
N LYS A 252 -5.59 -11.35 28.80
CA LYS A 252 -6.63 -10.36 29.15
C LYS A 252 -6.03 -9.01 29.53
N SER A 253 -4.93 -8.99 30.28
CA SER A 253 -4.19 -7.77 30.63
C SER A 253 -3.68 -7.05 29.38
N LEU A 254 -2.93 -7.76 28.53
CA LEU A 254 -2.38 -7.20 27.29
C LEU A 254 -3.48 -6.71 26.33
N LYS A 255 -4.59 -7.44 26.23
CA LYS A 255 -5.77 -7.02 25.46
C LYS A 255 -6.38 -5.72 26.02
N ASN A 256 -6.48 -5.59 27.34
CA ASN A 256 -7.00 -4.39 27.98
C ASN A 256 -6.08 -3.18 27.75
N GLU A 257 -4.76 -3.36 27.88
CA GLU A 257 -3.78 -2.32 27.56
C GLU A 257 -3.88 -1.89 26.08
N LEU A 258 -3.95 -2.84 25.16
CA LEU A 258 -4.12 -2.56 23.74
C LEU A 258 -5.44 -1.79 23.45
N ASN A 259 -6.52 -2.13 24.15
CA ASN A 259 -7.79 -1.40 24.01
C ASN A 259 -7.70 0.04 24.54
N GLN A 260 -6.85 0.31 25.54
CA GLN A 260 -6.63 1.67 26.06
C GLN A 260 -5.80 2.52 25.09
N VAL A 261 -4.83 1.90 24.40
CA VAL A 261 -4.05 2.51 23.32
C VAL A 261 -4.99 2.92 22.16
N LYS A 262 -6.03 2.13 21.89
CA LYS A 262 -6.90 2.23 20.71
C LYS A 262 -8.25 2.93 20.95
N LYS A 263 -8.31 4.01 21.73
CA LYS A 263 -9.57 4.73 22.02
C LYS A 263 -10.28 5.34 20.79
N SER A 264 -9.74 5.23 19.57
CA SER A 264 -10.43 5.57 18.32
C SER A 264 -11.21 4.36 17.74
N SER A 265 -12.34 4.64 17.11
CA SER A 265 -13.37 3.72 16.59
C SER A 265 -12.90 2.68 15.54
N VAL A 266 -11.62 2.63 15.18
CA VAL A 266 -11.14 1.99 13.94
C VAL A 266 -10.69 0.52 14.09
N SER A 267 -10.61 -0.09 15.29
CA SER A 267 -9.83 -1.35 15.39
C SER A 267 -10.38 -2.52 16.21
N ARG A 268 -11.68 -2.80 16.15
CA ARG A 268 -12.23 -4.09 16.63
C ARG A 268 -11.73 -5.32 15.84
N ASN A 269 -11.25 -5.13 14.61
CA ASN A 269 -10.88 -6.22 13.69
C ASN A 269 -9.37 -6.26 13.34
N PHE A 270 -8.51 -5.50 14.02
CA PHE A 270 -7.08 -5.39 13.69
C PHE A 270 -6.39 -6.75 13.51
N TRP A 271 -6.57 -7.65 14.47
CA TRP A 271 -5.90 -8.95 14.41
C TRP A 271 -6.64 -10.02 13.61
N SER A 272 -7.88 -9.81 13.18
CA SER A 272 -8.48 -10.70 12.18
C SER A 272 -7.94 -10.34 10.80
N PHE A 273 -7.79 -9.05 10.50
CA PHE A 273 -7.22 -8.57 9.23
C PHE A 273 -5.74 -8.94 9.06
N MET A 274 -4.91 -8.74 10.09
CA MET A 274 -3.49 -9.13 10.06
C MET A 274 -3.28 -10.62 9.74
N TYR A 275 -4.08 -11.49 10.37
CA TYR A 275 -4.02 -12.93 10.13
C TYR A 275 -4.57 -13.27 8.73
N GLN A 276 -5.69 -12.67 8.30
CA GLN A 276 -6.21 -12.90 6.95
C GLN A 276 -5.20 -12.48 5.85
N GLU A 277 -4.46 -11.38 6.03
CA GLU A 277 -3.39 -10.97 5.11
C GLU A 277 -2.21 -11.97 5.10
N LEU A 278 -1.82 -12.47 6.28
CA LEU A 278 -0.79 -13.51 6.46
C LEU A 278 -1.11 -14.82 5.74
N TYR A 279 -2.34 -15.31 5.86
CA TYR A 279 -2.74 -16.62 5.32
C TYR A 279 -3.26 -16.55 3.87
N GLY A 280 -3.71 -15.39 3.39
CA GLY A 280 -4.41 -15.28 2.11
C GLY A 280 -3.56 -14.85 0.90
N LYS A 281 -2.46 -14.12 1.10
CA LYS A 281 -1.91 -13.29 0.00
C LYS A 281 -0.41 -13.39 -0.28
N THR A 282 0.41 -14.05 0.54
CA THR A 282 1.87 -14.04 0.33
C THR A 282 2.42 -15.30 -0.32
N GLY A 283 1.74 -16.46 -0.25
CA GLY A 283 2.20 -17.70 -0.90
C GLY A 283 3.55 -18.25 -0.39
N LYS A 284 4.16 -17.61 0.60
CA LYS A 284 5.18 -18.18 1.48
C LYS A 284 4.47 -18.64 2.76
N GLU A 285 5.06 -19.61 3.46
CA GLU A 285 4.61 -19.94 4.82
C GLU A 285 4.50 -18.63 5.62
N PRO A 286 3.38 -18.41 6.33
CA PRO A 286 3.20 -17.16 7.06
C PRO A 286 4.35 -17.02 8.04
N LEU A 287 5.09 -15.91 7.95
CA LEU A 287 5.89 -15.45 9.08
C LEU A 287 4.94 -15.45 10.27
N VAL A 288 5.35 -16.12 11.35
CA VAL A 288 4.62 -16.07 12.60
C VAL A 288 4.59 -14.59 12.99
N LEU A 289 3.41 -14.03 13.28
CA LEU A 289 3.25 -12.59 13.53
C LEU A 289 4.10 -12.13 14.71
N SER A 290 4.30 -12.99 15.71
CA SER A 290 5.26 -12.73 16.79
C SER A 290 6.72 -12.63 16.30
N GLU A 291 7.14 -13.44 15.32
CA GLU A 291 8.47 -13.32 14.69
C GLU A 291 8.57 -12.01 13.91
N LEU A 292 7.56 -11.66 13.08
CA LEU A 292 7.58 -10.40 12.35
C LEU A 292 7.65 -9.19 13.30
N LEU A 293 6.90 -9.20 14.41
CA LEU A 293 6.95 -8.13 15.41
C LEU A 293 8.30 -8.10 16.14
N THR A 294 8.96 -9.25 16.28
CA THR A 294 10.32 -9.34 16.81
C THR A 294 11.31 -8.69 15.85
N ASP A 295 11.27 -9.05 14.57
CA ASP A 295 12.11 -8.45 13.52
C ASP A 295 11.86 -6.94 13.43
N PHE A 296 10.60 -6.53 13.42
CA PHE A 296 10.20 -5.12 13.41
C PHE A 296 10.80 -4.34 14.59
N ARG A 297 10.70 -4.89 15.81
CA ARG A 297 11.30 -4.28 16.98
C ARG A 297 12.82 -4.19 16.86
N ILE A 298 13.49 -5.25 16.43
CA ILE A 298 14.95 -5.31 16.28
C ILE A 298 15.40 -4.24 15.28
N VAL A 299 14.82 -4.21 14.07
CA VAL A 299 15.26 -3.26 13.03
C VAL A 299 15.04 -1.80 13.45
N LEU A 300 13.98 -1.50 14.22
CA LEU A 300 13.76 -0.15 14.72
C LEU A 300 14.82 0.24 15.74
N ILE A 301 15.10 -0.63 16.71
CA ILE A 301 16.10 -0.38 17.74
C ILE A 301 17.49 -0.23 17.13
N ASP A 302 17.87 -1.12 16.21
CA ASP A 302 19.17 -1.08 15.54
C ASP A 302 19.34 0.24 14.76
N ASN A 303 18.27 0.76 14.17
CA ASN A 303 18.28 2.06 13.49
C ASN A 303 18.04 3.26 14.41
N GLY A 304 18.08 3.06 15.74
CA GLY A 304 18.04 4.13 16.74
C GLY A 304 16.65 4.67 17.07
N PHE A 305 15.59 3.96 16.71
CA PHE A 305 14.20 4.27 17.07
C PHE A 305 13.83 3.53 18.36
N THR A 306 14.34 4.03 19.49
CA THR A 306 14.15 3.43 20.82
C THR A 306 12.90 3.95 21.53
N LEU A 307 12.43 3.25 22.56
CA LEU A 307 11.32 3.72 23.41
C LEU A 307 11.59 5.10 24.02
N GLU A 308 12.83 5.31 24.51
CA GLU A 308 13.29 6.58 25.10
C GLU A 308 13.22 7.74 24.11
N MET A 309 13.53 7.49 22.83
CA MET A 309 13.41 8.50 21.79
C MET A 309 11.97 9.02 21.67
N PHE A 310 10.99 8.12 21.69
CA PHE A 310 9.57 8.47 21.62
C PHE A 310 9.01 9.03 22.94
N GLU A 311 9.73 8.91 24.07
CA GLU A 311 9.37 9.56 25.34
C GLU A 311 9.65 11.06 25.35
N ASN A 312 10.61 11.50 24.53
CA ASN A 312 11.06 12.89 24.50
C ASN A 312 10.44 13.73 23.37
N LEU A 313 9.51 13.16 22.60
CA LEU A 313 8.83 13.90 21.53
C LEU A 313 7.80 14.89 22.10
N PRO A 314 7.66 16.09 21.49
CA PRO A 314 6.77 17.12 22.00
C PRO A 314 5.32 16.61 22.07
N PRO A 315 4.56 17.00 23.11
CA PRO A 315 3.16 16.66 23.20
C PRO A 315 2.36 17.31 22.05
N TYR A 316 1.40 16.56 21.54
CA TYR A 316 0.55 16.90 20.40
C TYR A 316 -0.19 18.24 20.56
N SER A 317 -0.27 19.06 19.49
CA SER A 317 -1.12 20.26 19.41
C SER A 317 -1.91 20.32 18.10
N ARG A 318 -3.23 20.56 18.15
CA ARG A 318 -4.14 20.51 16.99
C ARG A 318 -3.97 21.71 16.05
N LYS A 319 -3.84 21.46 14.73
CA LYS A 319 -4.36 22.36 13.69
C LYS A 319 -5.09 21.53 12.62
N LYS A 320 -6.39 21.78 12.42
CA LYS A 320 -7.17 21.22 11.29
C LYS A 320 -7.11 22.16 10.09
N LEU A 321 -6.95 21.62 8.89
CA LEU A 321 -7.22 22.31 7.63
C LEU A 321 -8.72 22.20 7.29
N ASN A 322 -9.30 23.28 6.75
CA ASN A 322 -10.71 23.31 6.33
C ASN A 322 -10.81 23.01 4.82
N PHE A 323 -11.38 21.86 4.44
CA PHE A 323 -11.75 21.53 3.07
C PHE A 323 -13.28 21.54 2.92
N ILE A 324 -13.80 22.09 1.83
CA ILE A 324 -15.25 22.14 1.56
C ILE A 324 -15.58 20.96 0.64
N ALA A 325 -16.15 19.90 1.21
CA ALA A 325 -16.69 18.78 0.44
C ALA A 325 -17.88 19.24 -0.42
N PRO A 326 -18.11 18.63 -1.62
CA PRO A 326 -19.37 18.78 -2.32
C PRO A 326 -20.53 18.25 -1.46
N GLU A 327 -21.72 18.82 -1.64
CA GLU A 327 -22.92 18.22 -1.06
C GLU A 327 -23.13 16.81 -1.66
N PRO A 328 -23.53 15.81 -0.86
CA PRO A 328 -23.72 14.45 -1.35
C PRO A 328 -24.81 14.44 -2.42
N ASN A 329 -24.39 14.38 -3.70
CA ASN A 329 -25.30 14.09 -4.79
C ASN A 329 -25.76 12.64 -4.65
N LEU A 330 -27.07 12.48 -4.45
CA LEU A 330 -27.82 11.22 -4.48
C LEU A 330 -27.70 10.56 -5.86
N TYR A 331 -26.54 9.99 -6.19
CA TYR A 331 -26.44 9.01 -7.26
C TYR A 331 -27.10 7.73 -6.75
N LYS A 332 -28.37 7.56 -7.15
CA LYS A 332 -29.12 6.32 -7.00
C LYS A 332 -28.28 5.18 -7.60
N SER A 333 -27.80 4.29 -6.74
CA SER A 333 -27.33 2.97 -7.16
C SER A 333 -28.47 2.25 -7.89
N LYS A 334 -28.37 2.13 -9.21
CA LYS A 334 -29.04 1.06 -9.97
C LYS A 334 -28.08 -0.12 -9.92
N GLU A 335 -28.36 -1.11 -9.08
CA GLU A 335 -29.17 -2.31 -9.35
C GLU A 335 -28.23 -3.51 -9.58
N ASN A 336 -28.27 -4.40 -8.59
CA ASN A 336 -28.09 -5.85 -8.62
C ASN A 336 -27.61 -6.46 -9.95
N ILE A 337 -26.42 -7.06 -9.90
CA ILE A 337 -26.08 -8.19 -10.75
C ILE A 337 -25.97 -9.40 -9.82
N GLU A 338 -26.91 -10.32 -9.97
CA GLU A 338 -26.88 -11.66 -9.37
C GLU A 338 -25.66 -12.42 -9.94
N GLU A 339 -24.78 -12.89 -9.05
CA GLU A 339 -23.73 -13.84 -9.39
C GLU A 339 -24.31 -15.25 -9.27
N ASP A 340 -24.53 -15.92 -10.41
CA ASP A 340 -24.79 -17.35 -10.46
C ASP A 340 -23.48 -18.11 -10.20
N GLU A 341 -23.41 -18.78 -9.05
CA GLU A 341 -22.38 -19.77 -8.72
C GLU A 341 -22.74 -21.12 -9.37
N GLU A 342 -21.98 -21.53 -10.40
CA GLU A 342 -21.93 -22.92 -10.84
C GLU A 342 -20.62 -23.56 -10.35
N ASP A 343 -20.77 -24.46 -9.36
CA ASP A 343 -19.76 -25.36 -8.86
C ASP A 343 -19.57 -26.55 -9.82
N GLU A 344 -18.37 -26.68 -10.40
CA GLU A 344 -17.91 -27.96 -10.96
C GLU A 344 -16.70 -28.48 -10.15
N GLU A 345 -16.95 -29.53 -9.37
CA GLU A 345 -15.95 -30.36 -8.71
C GLU A 345 -15.28 -31.29 -9.73
N GLU A 346 -13.97 -31.17 -9.93
CA GLU A 346 -13.16 -32.25 -10.54
C GLU A 346 -12.10 -32.77 -9.56
N GLU A 347 -12.17 -34.07 -9.29
CA GLU A 347 -11.22 -34.85 -8.48
C GLU A 347 -9.82 -34.87 -9.11
N PHE A 348 -8.79 -34.54 -8.32
CA PHE A 348 -7.39 -34.67 -8.72
C PHE A 348 -6.75 -35.95 -8.14
N ILE A 349 -6.36 -36.88 -9.03
CA ILE A 349 -5.51 -38.04 -8.73
C ILE A 349 -4.04 -37.68 -9.03
N PRO A 350 -3.08 -37.83 -8.10
CA PRO A 350 -1.70 -37.44 -8.35
C PRO A 350 -0.87 -38.62 -8.88
N LYS A 351 -0.33 -38.53 -10.10
CA LYS A 351 0.90 -39.26 -10.49
C LYS A 351 1.71 -38.53 -11.58
N GLY A 352 3.02 -38.51 -11.37
CA GLY A 352 4.02 -38.50 -12.45
C GLY A 352 4.73 -37.16 -12.68
N GLY A 353 6.01 -37.11 -12.34
CA GLY A 353 6.87 -35.96 -12.59
C GLY A 353 7.02 -35.64 -14.08
N ASN A 354 6.92 -34.35 -14.40
CA ASN A 354 7.42 -33.73 -15.61
C ASN A 354 7.87 -32.31 -15.26
N LYS A 355 9.06 -31.89 -15.72
CA LYS A 355 9.65 -30.58 -15.42
C LYS A 355 8.71 -29.45 -15.86
N SER A 356 8.24 -28.68 -14.89
CA SER A 356 7.53 -27.42 -15.13
C SER A 356 8.48 -26.41 -15.78
N LEU A 357 8.07 -25.82 -16.91
CA LEU A 357 8.71 -24.63 -17.45
C LEU A 357 8.74 -23.53 -16.38
N THR A 358 9.91 -22.94 -16.21
CA THR A 358 10.17 -21.79 -15.34
C THR A 358 9.35 -20.58 -15.79
N PHE A 359 9.07 -19.67 -14.86
CA PHE A 359 8.42 -18.38 -15.13
C PHE A 359 9.11 -17.59 -16.26
N MET A 360 10.43 -17.72 -16.40
CA MET A 360 11.22 -17.08 -17.45
C MET A 360 10.96 -17.65 -18.85
N GLU A 361 10.70 -18.94 -18.96
CA GLU A 361 10.30 -19.55 -20.23
C GLU A 361 8.86 -19.16 -20.62
N LYS A 362 8.02 -18.83 -19.62
CA LYS A 362 6.66 -18.33 -19.83
C LYS A 362 6.65 -16.86 -20.28
N LEU A 363 7.57 -16.04 -19.77
CA LEU A 363 7.74 -14.63 -20.15
C LEU A 363 8.44 -14.43 -21.52
N LYS A 364 9.50 -15.19 -21.81
CA LYS A 364 10.21 -15.09 -23.10
C LYS A 364 9.32 -15.43 -24.29
N ARG A 365 8.48 -16.46 -24.11
CA ARG A 365 7.46 -16.87 -25.07
C ARG A 365 6.32 -15.85 -25.22
N PHE A 366 6.15 -14.98 -24.23
CA PHE A 366 5.12 -13.94 -24.17
C PHE A 366 5.57 -12.64 -24.87
N LEU A 367 6.86 -12.27 -24.77
CA LEU A 367 7.46 -11.07 -25.39
C LEU A 367 8.02 -11.28 -26.81
N GLY A 368 7.85 -12.47 -27.41
CA GLY A 368 8.33 -12.74 -28.78
C GLY A 368 9.85 -12.89 -28.91
N ILE A 369 10.55 -13.15 -27.81
CA ILE A 369 12.01 -13.34 -27.79
C ILE A 369 12.28 -14.84 -27.98
N ASN A 370 12.72 -15.23 -29.18
CA ASN A 370 13.21 -16.58 -29.46
C ASN A 370 14.72 -16.67 -29.19
N ASP A 371 15.17 -17.87 -28.84
CA ASP A 371 16.48 -18.36 -29.29
C ASP A 371 16.28 -19.17 -30.58
#